data_AF-A0A8T7J174-F1
#
_entry.id   AF-A0A8T7J174-F1
#
_cell.length_a   1.000
_cell.length_b   1.000
_cell.length_c   1.000
_cell.angle_alpha   90.00
_cell.angle_beta   90.00
_cell.angle_gamma   90.00
#
_symmetry.space_group_name_H-M   'P 1'
#
loop_
_entity.id
_entity.type
_entity.pdbx_description
1 polymer ?
#
loop_
_entity_poly.entity_id
_entity_poly.type
_entity_poly.pdbx_seq_one_letter_code
_entity_poly.pdbx_strand_id
1 'polypeptide(L)'
;MSKGDIIGLLMGLGLGLVISAVSFLAIMSEITSFFRLTENKMEILTRLKRTTLDLTSQDSVKMKTRVEYFKLKSQPASGSYFRIVELYIINNSRNQLFLEFQMDERDAKLANKLGNEISRMVKERVLGGSNYNR
;
A
#
# COMPACT_ATOMS: atom_id res chain seq x y z
N MET A 1 -32.56 19.61 -34.15
CA MET A 1 -31.97 18.69 -33.15
C MET A 1 -32.90 17.49 -33.05
N SER A 2 -32.43 16.31 -33.47
CA SER A 2 -33.23 15.09 -33.47
C SER A 2 -33.44 14.60 -32.04
N LYS A 3 -34.54 13.89 -31.76
CA LYS A 3 -34.76 13.25 -30.45
C LYS A 3 -33.61 12.30 -30.08
N GLY A 4 -32.95 11.71 -31.08
CA GLY A 4 -31.75 10.88 -30.90
C GLY A 4 -30.53 11.66 -30.39
N ASP A 5 -30.37 12.93 -30.77
CA ASP A 5 -29.24 13.77 -30.35
C ASP A 5 -29.33 14.12 -28.86
N ILE A 6 -30.55 14.37 -28.37
CA ILE A 6 -30.81 14.70 -26.95
C ILE A 6 -30.58 13.46 -26.07
N ILE A 7 -31.02 12.28 -26.52
CA ILE A 7 -30.81 11.02 -25.79
C ILE A 7 -29.33 10.68 -25.73
N GLY A 8 -28.60 10.84 -26.85
CA GLY A 8 -27.15 10.63 -26.89
C GLY A 8 -26.39 11.58 -25.97
N LEU A 9 -26.81 12.85 -25.92
CA LEU A 9 -26.22 13.86 -25.03
C LEU A 9 -26.47 13.54 -23.55
N LEU A 10 -27.69 13.13 -23.19
CA LEU A 10 -28.03 12.71 -21.82
C LEU A 10 -27.27 11.44 -21.40
N MET A 11 -27.13 10.46 -22.29
CA MET A 11 -26.35 9.25 -22.02
C MET A 11 -24.85 9.56 -21.87
N GLY A 12 -24.31 10.42 -22.73
CA GLY A 12 -22.90 10.85 -22.65
C GLY A 12 -22.61 11.59 -21.34
N LEU A 13 -23.51 12.48 -20.91
CA LEU A 13 -23.40 13.18 -19.62
C LEU A 13 -23.49 12.23 -18.44
N GLY A 14 -24.43 11.27 -18.48
CA GLY A 14 -24.58 10.25 -17.44
C GLY A 14 -23.33 9.39 -17.29
N LEU A 15 -22.81 8.87 -18.40
CA LEU A 15 -21.57 8.07 -18.40
C LEU A 15 -20.36 8.89 -17.96
N GLY A 16 -20.24 10.13 -18.43
CA GLY A 16 -19.16 11.04 -18.03
C GLY A 16 -19.14 11.30 -16.52
N LEU A 17 -20.31 11.51 -15.91
CA LEU A 17 -20.44 11.67 -14.47
C LEU A 17 -20.03 10.42 -13.69
N VAL A 18 -20.43 9.23 -14.14
CA VAL A 18 -20.06 7.96 -13.50
C VAL A 18 -18.55 7.75 -13.56
N ILE A 19 -17.93 7.95 -14.73
CA ILE A 19 -16.48 7.80 -14.90
C ILE A 19 -15.74 8.81 -14.00
N SER A 20 -16.18 10.08 -14.00
CA SER A 20 -15.58 11.12 -13.18
C SER A 20 -15.66 10.80 -11.68
N ALA A 21 -16.80 10.30 -11.20
CA ALA A 21 -16.97 9.90 -9.82
C ALA A 21 -16.04 8.72 -9.43
N VAL A 22 -15.91 7.70 -10.29
CA VAL A 22 -15.02 6.56 -10.06
C VAL A 22 -13.55 7.01 -10.05
N SER A 23 -13.13 7.87 -10.99
CA SER A 23 -11.78 8.42 -11.02
C SER A 23 -11.48 9.26 -9.77
N PHE A 24 -12.42 10.09 -9.34
CA PHE A 24 -12.27 10.88 -8.11
C PHE A 24 -12.11 9.99 -6.87
N LEU A 25 -12.92 8.93 -6.75
CA LEU A 25 -12.78 7.95 -5.66
C LEU A 25 -11.43 7.22 -5.71
N ALA A 26 -10.93 6.88 -6.89
CA ALA A 26 -9.62 6.25 -7.04
C ALA A 26 -8.48 7.18 -6.56
N ILE A 27 -8.51 8.45 -6.96
CA ILE A 27 -7.55 9.46 -6.51
C ILE A 27 -7.64 9.64 -4.99
N MET A 28 -8.85 9.78 -4.44
CA MET A 28 -9.04 9.90 -2.99
C MET A 28 -8.55 8.67 -2.24
N SER A 29 -8.76 7.46 -2.77
CA SER A 29 -8.22 6.21 -2.20
C SER A 29 -6.70 6.22 -2.14
N GLU A 30 -6.05 6.78 -3.15
CA GLU A 30 -4.59 6.85 -3.23
C GLU A 30 -4.03 7.89 -2.26
N ILE A 31 -4.65 9.08 -2.19
CA ILE A 31 -4.24 10.16 -1.28
C ILE A 31 -4.53 9.83 0.19
N THR A 32 -5.64 9.14 0.47
CA THR A 32 -6.01 8.77 1.84
C THR A 32 -5.26 7.55 2.36
N SER A 33 -4.48 6.86 1.52
CA SER A 33 -3.68 5.74 2.01
C SER A 33 -2.65 6.25 3.01
N PHE A 34 -2.84 5.89 4.28
CA PHE A 34 -2.01 6.38 5.38
C PHE A 34 -1.53 5.22 6.26
N PHE A 35 -0.34 5.40 6.80
CA PHE A 35 0.22 4.57 7.85
C PHE A 35 0.27 5.41 9.13
N ARG A 36 -0.51 5.03 10.14
CA ARG A 36 -0.51 5.70 11.44
C ARG A 36 -0.11 4.71 12.52
N LEU A 37 0.96 5.06 13.24
CA LEU A 37 1.44 4.30 14.38
C LEU A 37 1.10 5.07 15.66
N THR A 38 0.27 4.49 16.50
CA THR A 38 -0.10 4.96 17.85
C THR A 38 0.49 4.02 18.89
N GLU A 39 0.55 4.41 20.17
CA GLU A 39 1.28 3.68 21.23
C GLU A 39 1.13 2.16 21.19
N ASN A 40 -0.11 1.67 21.13
CA ASN A 40 -0.39 0.23 21.10
C ASN A 40 -1.12 -0.22 19.84
N LYS A 41 -1.22 0.64 18.81
CA LYS A 41 -2.05 0.38 17.63
C LYS A 41 -1.38 0.83 16.35
N MET A 42 -1.32 -0.07 15.39
CA MET A 42 -0.99 0.25 14.01
C MET A 42 -2.29 0.33 13.20
N GLU A 43 -2.54 1.49 12.61
CA GLU A 43 -3.62 1.69 11.66
C GLU A 43 -3.05 1.86 10.26
N ILE A 44 -3.54 1.02 9.35
CA ILE A 44 -3.14 1.04 7.95
C ILE A 44 -4.40 1.25 7.14
N LEU A 45 -4.41 2.30 6.33
CA LEU A 45 -5.38 2.47 5.26
C LEU A 45 -4.68 2.19 3.94
N THR A 46 -5.05 1.09 3.28
CA THR A 46 -4.55 0.73 1.96
C THR A 46 -5.73 0.46 1.05
N ARG A 47 -5.83 1.17 -0.08
CA ARG A 47 -6.92 0.97 -1.07
C ARG A 47 -8.31 1.00 -0.43
N LEU A 48 -8.57 2.01 0.42
CA LEU A 48 -9.80 2.19 1.22
C LEU A 48 -10.07 1.12 2.30
N LYS A 49 -9.23 0.09 2.43
CA LYS A 49 -9.35 -0.91 3.50
C LYS A 49 -8.58 -0.45 4.72
N ARG A 50 -9.30 -0.14 5.80
CA ARG A 50 -8.70 0.11 7.12
C ARG A 50 -8.41 -1.23 7.79
N THR A 51 -7.18 -1.40 8.20
CA THR A 51 -6.72 -2.51 9.03
C THR A 51 -6.13 -1.93 10.31
N THR A 52 -6.69 -2.32 11.45
CA THR A 52 -6.16 -1.94 12.76
C THR A 52 -5.55 -3.19 13.38
N LEU A 53 -4.31 -3.05 13.86
CA LEU A 53 -3.58 -4.09 14.56
C LEU A 53 -3.20 -3.57 15.93
N ASP A 54 -3.63 -4.30 16.97
CA ASP A 54 -3.11 -4.07 18.31
C ASP A 54 -1.69 -4.63 18.36
N LEU A 55 -0.73 -3.77 18.68
CA LEU A 55 0.67 -4.12 18.83
C LEU A 55 0.94 -4.52 20.27
N THR A 56 1.48 -5.71 20.45
CA THR A 56 1.89 -6.28 21.74
C THR A 56 3.39 -6.53 21.74
N SER A 57 4.01 -6.60 22.92
CA SER A 57 5.45 -6.87 23.05
C SER A 57 5.90 -8.24 22.51
N GLN A 58 4.95 -9.14 22.25
CA GLN A 58 5.20 -10.44 21.63
C GLN A 58 5.27 -10.37 20.10
N ASP A 59 4.87 -9.25 19.51
CA ASP A 59 4.88 -9.07 18.07
C ASP A 59 6.31 -8.85 17.56
N SER A 60 6.60 -9.42 16.40
CA SER A 60 7.88 -9.17 15.72
C SER A 60 7.67 -8.70 14.29
N VAL A 61 8.61 -7.89 13.80
CA VAL A 61 8.54 -7.33 12.44
C VAL A 61 9.50 -8.08 11.54
N LYS A 62 9.02 -8.53 10.40
CA LYS A 62 9.79 -9.24 9.38
C LYS A 62 9.69 -8.54 8.04
N MET A 63 10.85 -8.23 7.47
CA MET A 63 10.96 -7.80 6.08
C MET A 63 11.23 -9.00 5.17
N LYS A 64 10.55 -9.05 4.03
CA LYS A 64 10.89 -9.90 2.89
C LYS A 64 11.11 -9.03 1.68
N THR A 65 12.00 -9.45 0.81
CA THR A 65 12.26 -8.75 -0.45
C THR A 65 12.32 -9.78 -1.58
N ARG A 66 11.70 -9.47 -2.71
CA ARG A 66 11.77 -10.29 -3.92
C ARG A 66 11.98 -9.41 -5.15
N VAL A 67 12.47 -10.02 -6.22
CA VAL A 67 12.61 -9.36 -7.52
C VAL A 67 11.58 -9.96 -8.45
N GLU A 68 10.78 -9.11 -9.09
CA GLU A 68 9.82 -9.52 -10.10
C GLU A 68 10.16 -8.89 -11.44
N TYR A 69 10.13 -9.70 -12.50
CA TYR A 69 10.31 -9.23 -13.87
C TYR A 69 8.95 -9.02 -14.52
N PHE A 70 8.68 -7.80 -14.95
CA PHE A 70 7.46 -7.45 -15.67
C PHE A 70 7.77 -7.27 -17.15
N LYS A 71 7.21 -8.16 -17.97
CA LYS A 71 7.30 -8.07 -19.44
C LYS A 71 6.17 -7.20 -19.98
N LEU A 72 6.51 -6.20 -20.78
CA LEU A 72 5.51 -5.41 -21.50
C LEU A 72 4.91 -6.26 -22.62
N LYS A 73 3.60 -6.54 -22.53
CA LYS A 73 2.88 -7.34 -23.55
C LYS A 73 2.98 -6.75 -24.96
N SER A 74 3.20 -5.44 -25.08
CA SER A 74 3.31 -4.69 -26.33
C SER A 74 4.72 -4.69 -26.96
N GLN A 75 5.77 -5.11 -26.23
CA GLN A 75 7.14 -5.11 -26.74
C GLN A 75 7.88 -6.38 -26.30
N PRO A 76 8.09 -7.36 -27.20
CA PRO A 76 8.62 -8.68 -26.85
C PRO A 76 10.05 -8.68 -26.29
N ALA A 77 10.78 -7.58 -26.45
CA ALA A 77 12.15 -7.37 -25.94
C ALA A 77 12.24 -6.37 -24.76
N SER A 78 11.12 -5.82 -24.28
CA SER A 78 11.11 -4.81 -23.22
C SER A 78 10.46 -5.34 -21.96
N GLY A 79 11.16 -5.18 -20.83
CA GLY A 79 10.64 -5.47 -19.52
C GLY A 79 11.52 -4.86 -18.45
N SER A 80 10.98 -4.76 -17.25
CA SER A 80 11.64 -4.10 -16.13
C SER A 80 11.66 -5.02 -14.93
N TYR A 81 12.78 -5.01 -14.22
CA TYR A 81 12.92 -5.69 -12.94
C TYR A 81 12.52 -4.71 -11.85
N PHE A 82 11.66 -5.17 -10.94
CA PHE A 82 11.24 -4.41 -9.79
C PHE A 82 11.63 -5.15 -8.52
N ARG A 83 12.17 -4.38 -7.57
CA ARG A 83 12.35 -4.81 -6.20
C ARG A 83 11.04 -4.60 -5.45
N ILE A 84 10.46 -5.68 -4.97
CA ILE A 84 9.29 -5.64 -4.09
C ILE A 84 9.77 -5.85 -2.65
N VAL A 85 9.38 -4.94 -1.78
CA VAL A 85 9.63 -5.00 -0.33
C VAL A 85 8.31 -5.20 0.38
N GLU A 86 8.26 -6.25 1.20
CA GLU A 86 7.09 -6.64 1.97
C GLU A 86 7.44 -6.64 3.45
N LEU A 87 6.66 -5.90 4.24
CA LEU A 87 6.80 -5.85 5.69
C LEU A 87 5.61 -6.54 6.36
N TYR A 88 5.95 -7.45 7.27
CA TYR A 88 5.01 -8.27 8.00
C TYR A 88 5.12 -8.01 9.51
N ILE A 89 3.97 -7.98 10.17
CA ILE A 89 3.88 -8.18 11.61
C ILE A 89 3.61 -9.66 11.86
N ILE A 90 4.34 -10.25 12.78
CA ILE A 90 4.18 -11.62 13.23
C ILE A 90 3.54 -11.57 14.61
N ASN A 91 2.27 -11.97 14.70
CA ASN A 91 1.51 -12.10 15.94
C ASN A 91 1.05 -13.56 16.07
N ASN A 92 1.39 -14.24 17.16
CA ASN A 92 0.97 -15.63 17.41
C ASN A 92 1.12 -16.56 16.19
N SER A 93 2.31 -16.51 15.55
CA SER A 93 2.66 -17.27 14.34
C SER A 93 1.89 -16.91 13.06
N ARG A 94 1.05 -15.87 13.07
CA ARG A 94 0.40 -15.32 11.87
C ARG A 94 1.25 -14.19 11.29
N ASN A 95 1.60 -14.31 10.01
CA ASN A 95 2.24 -13.25 9.26
C ASN A 95 1.17 -12.36 8.64
N GLN A 96 1.07 -11.12 9.09
CA GLN A 96 0.16 -10.13 8.52
C GLN A 96 0.97 -9.10 7.72
N LEU A 97 0.78 -9.10 6.40
CA LEU A 97 1.34 -8.07 5.52
C LEU A 97 0.72 -6.73 5.87
N PHE A 98 1.56 -5.74 6.14
CA PHE A 98 1.12 -4.44 6.61
C PHE A 98 1.63 -3.31 5.72
N LEU A 99 2.75 -3.52 5.02
CA LEU A 99 3.24 -2.62 3.99
C LEU A 99 3.85 -3.44 2.86
N GLU A 100 3.51 -3.06 1.63
CA GLU A 100 4.14 -3.54 0.41
C GLU A 100 4.45 -2.31 -0.45
N PHE A 101 5.66 -2.24 -0.96
CA PHE A 101 6.03 -1.25 -1.95
C PHE A 101 6.99 -1.83 -2.98
N GLN A 102 6.97 -1.26 -4.16
CA GLN A 102 7.84 -1.63 -5.26
C GLN A 102 8.72 -0.45 -5.68
N MET A 103 9.94 -0.76 -6.05
CA MET A 103 10.88 0.18 -6.64
C MET A 103 11.56 -0.48 -7.84
N ASP A 104 12.13 0.33 -8.73
CA ASP A 104 12.99 -0.19 -9.79
C ASP A 104 14.16 -0.97 -9.15
N GLU A 105 14.56 -2.10 -9.74
CA GLU A 105 15.67 -2.90 -9.23
C GLU A 105 16.98 -2.12 -9.18
N ARG A 106 17.15 -1.09 -10.01
CA ARG A 106 18.29 -0.15 -9.95
C ARG A 106 18.39 0.56 -8.60
N ASP A 107 17.26 0.76 -7.93
CA ASP A 107 17.15 1.42 -6.62
C ASP A 107 16.98 0.42 -5.46
N ALA A 108 17.29 -0.87 -5.66
CA ALA A 108 17.08 -1.92 -4.66
C ALA A 108 17.75 -1.61 -3.30
N LYS A 109 18.90 -0.93 -3.30
CA LYS A 109 19.56 -0.48 -2.07
C LYS A 109 18.72 0.52 -1.29
N LEU A 110 18.10 1.48 -1.98
CA LEU A 110 17.23 2.49 -1.37
C LEU A 110 15.96 1.83 -0.84
N ALA A 111 15.37 0.92 -1.62
CA ALA A 111 14.19 0.16 -1.22
C ALA A 111 14.44 -0.64 0.07
N ASN A 112 15.57 -1.35 0.15
CA ASN A 112 15.95 -2.12 1.33
C ASN A 112 16.23 -1.20 2.54
N LYS A 113 16.87 -0.04 2.33
CA LYS A 113 17.14 0.93 3.39
C LYS A 113 15.83 1.46 3.97
N LEU A 114 14.88 1.85 3.12
CA LEU A 114 13.56 2.31 3.53
C LEU A 114 12.80 1.20 4.29
N GLY A 115 12.78 -0.02 3.77
CA GLY A 115 12.14 -1.17 4.43
C GLY A 115 12.74 -1.47 5.81
N ASN A 116 14.06 -1.39 5.94
CA ASN A 116 14.76 -1.54 7.23
C ASN A 116 14.42 -0.41 8.21
N GLU A 117 14.36 0.83 7.74
CA GLU A 117 14.06 1.99 8.57
C GLU A 117 12.62 1.95 9.10
N ILE A 118 11.66 1.59 8.25
CA ILE A 118 10.28 1.36 8.67
C ILE A 118 10.20 0.19 9.66
N SER A 119 10.88 -0.92 9.37
CA SER A 119 10.94 -2.06 10.30
C SER A 119 11.50 -1.67 11.66
N ARG A 120 12.54 -0.81 11.69
CA ARG A 120 13.13 -0.29 12.93
C ARG A 120 12.13 0.56 13.70
N MET A 121 11.46 1.52 13.05
CA MET A 121 10.46 2.38 13.70
C MET A 121 9.33 1.57 14.34
N VAL A 122 8.84 0.54 13.64
CA VAL A 122 7.81 -0.35 14.18
C VAL A 122 8.36 -1.17 15.36
N LYS A 123 9.55 -1.76 15.23
CA LYS A 123 10.18 -2.52 16.32
C LYS A 123 10.43 -1.67 17.55
N GLU A 124 10.92 -0.45 17.40
CA GLU A 124 11.16 0.49 18.49
C GLU A 124 9.87 0.85 19.22
N ARG A 125 8.74 0.92 18.52
CA ARG A 125 7.44 1.17 19.17
C ARG A 125 6.91 -0.06 19.90
N VAL A 126 7.03 -1.24 19.28
CA VAL A 126 6.62 -2.54 19.86
C VAL A 126 7.45 -2.90 21.10
N LEU A 127 8.77 -2.68 21.05
CA LEU A 127 9.70 -2.99 22.14
C LEU A 127 9.84 -1.84 23.16
N GLY A 128 9.70 -0.59 22.72
CA GLY A 128 9.84 0.61 23.55
C GLY A 128 8.63 0.87 24.47
N GLY A 129 7.43 0.38 24.12
CA GLY A 129 6.27 0.40 25.01
C GLY A 129 6.45 -0.43 26.29
N SER A 130 7.39 -1.37 26.32
CA SER A 130 7.67 -2.20 27.50
C SER A 130 8.54 -1.52 28.56
N ASN A 131 9.22 -0.41 28.25
CA ASN A 131 10.20 0.24 29.14
C ASN A 131 9.72 1.54 29.80
N TYR A 132 8.47 1.94 29.60
CA TYR A 132 7.89 3.15 30.23
C TYR A 132 7.04 2.86 31.48
N ASN A 133 6.96 1.61 31.94
CA ASN A 133 6.29 1.22 33.19
C ASN A 133 7.29 0.64 34.22
N ARG A 134 8.32 1.42 34.57
CA ARG A 134 9.14 1.17 35.77
C ARG A 134 9.44 2.48 36.48
#